data_AF-A0A9Q7ZMI5-F1
#
_entry.id   AF-A0A9Q7ZMI5-F1
#
_cell.length_a   1.000
_cell.length_b   1.000
_cell.length_c   1.000
_cell.angle_alpha   90.00
_cell.angle_beta   90.00
_cell.angle_gamma   90.00
#
_symmetry.space_group_name_H-M   'P 1'
#
loop_
_entity.id
_entity.type
_entity.pdbx_description
1 polymer ?
#
loop_
_entity_poly.entity_id
_entity_poly.type
_entity_poly.pdbx_seq_one_letter_code
_entity_poly.pdbx_strand_id
1 'polypeptide(L)'
;MKTLKYIVFSIFIAILSGCGMSNTGVTSMASSSNEINILAQKPDYAIVKVLYATDRNYNSGAPPNQSYGINRASISYGFCEVSIPRHHIIGVTEQPSFLKLEFKEDPKKHVALLGVTPLAKNVFFNYLVSTVSNIPEKKTFIFVHGYNVSFAEAARKTAQIYYDLNIDMVPVFYSWPSQARTSAYTIDEQNAEWTQTNLKNFLRKVRISGEILLG
;
A
#
# COMPACT_ATOMS: atom_id res chain seq x y z
N MET A 1 37.10 0.04 -37.66
CA MET A 1 36.80 1.28 -36.90
C MET A 1 35.37 1.25 -36.41
N LYS A 2 35.17 1.03 -35.10
CA LYS A 2 34.09 1.53 -34.22
C LYS A 2 34.25 0.81 -32.88
N THR A 3 34.84 1.50 -31.92
CA THR A 3 35.22 1.00 -30.60
C THR A 3 34.07 1.08 -29.60
N LEU A 4 33.98 0.00 -28.83
CA LEU A 4 33.15 -0.26 -27.67
C LEU A 4 33.57 0.66 -26.50
N LYS A 5 32.61 1.29 -25.81
CA LYS A 5 32.86 2.02 -24.56
C LYS A 5 32.12 1.34 -23.41
N TYR A 6 32.87 0.59 -22.60
CA TYR A 6 32.52 0.25 -21.22
C TYR A 6 33.10 1.35 -20.33
N ILE A 7 32.30 1.92 -19.42
CA ILE A 7 32.79 2.75 -18.32
C ILE A 7 32.38 2.07 -17.03
N VAL A 8 33.38 1.48 -16.38
CA VAL A 8 33.43 1.07 -14.98
C VAL A 8 33.60 2.33 -14.14
N PHE A 9 32.87 2.49 -13.03
CA PHE A 9 33.36 3.33 -11.94
C PHE A 9 33.07 2.70 -10.58
N SER A 10 34.11 2.73 -9.76
CA SER A 10 34.37 1.85 -8.64
C SER A 10 33.84 2.40 -7.31
N ILE A 11 33.66 1.43 -6.42
CA ILE A 11 33.39 1.48 -4.99
C ILE A 11 34.41 2.35 -4.24
N PHE A 12 33.97 3.15 -3.27
CA PHE A 12 34.80 3.70 -2.20
C PHE A 12 34.27 3.21 -0.84
N ILE A 13 35.05 2.34 -0.19
CA ILE A 13 34.94 1.96 1.22
C ILE A 13 35.96 2.81 1.97
N ALA A 14 35.53 3.50 3.04
CA ALA A 14 36.44 4.13 3.99
C ALA A 14 36.27 3.46 5.36
N ILE A 15 37.30 2.72 5.76
CA ILE A 15 37.54 2.27 7.14
C ILE A 15 38.67 3.14 7.67
N LEU A 16 38.47 3.81 8.80
CA LEU A 16 39.58 4.25 9.65
C LEU A 16 39.24 4.02 11.12
N SER A 17 40.02 3.12 11.72
CA SER A 17 40.20 2.98 13.17
C SER A 17 41.34 3.90 13.62
N GLY A 18 41.25 4.49 14.81
CA GLY A 18 42.35 5.23 15.44
C GLY A 18 42.02 5.67 16.88
N CYS A 19 42.95 5.39 17.80
CA CYS A 19 42.75 5.26 19.26
C CYS A 19 42.94 6.55 20.10
N GLY A 20 42.21 6.60 21.22
CA GLY A 20 42.56 7.00 22.60
C GLY A 20 43.54 8.15 22.95
N MET A 21 43.07 9.09 23.81
CA MET A 21 43.82 9.61 24.97
C MET A 21 42.88 10.34 25.97
N SER A 22 43.12 10.14 27.27
CA SER A 22 42.37 10.64 28.44
C SER A 22 42.84 12.01 28.96
N ASN A 23 41.95 12.80 29.58
CA ASN A 23 42.27 13.56 30.80
C ASN A 23 41.03 14.07 31.57
N THR A 24 41.15 14.00 32.89
CA THR A 24 40.19 14.41 33.93
C THR A 24 40.16 15.91 34.18
N GLY A 25 38.99 16.47 34.49
CA GLY A 25 38.86 17.82 35.05
C GLY A 25 37.41 18.26 35.24
N VAL A 26 36.94 18.24 36.49
CA VAL A 26 35.63 18.72 36.93
C VAL A 26 35.66 20.24 37.06
N THR A 27 34.72 20.95 36.43
CA THR A 27 34.14 22.20 36.95
C THR A 27 32.71 22.35 36.45
N SER A 28 31.78 22.42 37.39
CA SER A 28 30.37 22.71 37.19
C SER A 28 30.16 24.16 36.76
N MET A 29 29.39 24.39 35.70
CA MET A 29 28.50 25.54 35.57
C MET A 29 27.25 25.11 34.83
N ALA A 30 26.10 25.29 35.48
CA ALA A 30 24.77 25.03 34.97
C ALA A 30 24.35 26.10 33.94
N SER A 31 23.25 25.80 33.24
CA SER A 31 22.53 26.64 32.26
C SER A 31 23.18 26.64 30.87
N SER A 32 22.58 26.13 29.80
CA SER A 32 21.17 26.10 29.44
C SER A 32 20.91 24.94 28.45
N SER A 33 20.11 23.97 28.87
CA SER A 33 19.58 22.91 28.03
C SER A 33 18.57 23.48 27.04
N ASN A 34 19.00 23.68 25.79
CA ASN A 34 18.10 23.70 24.65
C ASN A 34 18.26 22.37 23.90
N GLU A 35 18.02 21.28 24.62
CA GLU A 35 17.62 20.03 23.99
C GLU A 35 16.24 20.29 23.38
N ILE A 36 16.22 20.65 22.10
CA ILE A 36 15.00 20.52 21.32
C ILE A 36 14.74 19.03 21.21
N ASN A 37 13.98 18.54 22.18
CA ASN A 37 13.38 17.23 22.19
C ASN A 37 12.36 17.19 21.06
N ILE A 38 12.84 17.05 19.81
CA ILE A 38 12.01 16.58 18.71
C ILE A 38 11.80 15.09 18.97
N LEU A 39 10.94 14.81 19.94
CA LEU A 39 10.11 13.62 19.91
C LEU A 39 9.40 13.71 18.57
N ALA A 40 9.92 12.98 17.57
CA ALA A 40 9.18 12.71 16.35
C ALA A 40 7.89 12.04 16.79
N GLN A 41 6.85 12.86 16.99
CA GLN A 41 5.56 12.44 17.50
C GLN A 41 5.07 11.39 16.53
N LYS A 42 5.12 10.12 16.94
CA LYS A 42 4.68 9.00 16.10
C LYS A 42 3.28 9.35 15.63
N PRO A 43 3.00 9.35 14.31
CA PRO A 43 1.70 9.74 13.83
C PRO A 43 0.61 8.92 14.55
N ASP A 44 -0.49 9.59 14.89
CA ASP A 44 -1.63 9.00 15.64
C ASP A 44 -2.44 7.99 14.79
N TYR A 45 -1.83 7.52 13.70
CA TYR A 45 -2.35 6.54 12.78
C TYR A 45 -1.26 5.51 12.44
N ALA A 46 -1.69 4.29 12.11
CA ALA A 46 -0.86 3.30 11.45
C ALA A 46 -0.92 3.53 9.92
N ILE A 47 0.15 3.16 9.21
CA ILE A 47 0.15 3.10 7.75
C ILE A 47 0.17 1.64 7.35
N VAL A 48 -0.86 1.21 6.62
CA VAL A 48 -0.94 -0.11 6.03
C VAL A 48 -0.61 0.00 4.56
N LYS A 49 0.41 -0.76 4.13
CA LYS A 49 0.71 -0.93 2.71
C LYS A 49 -0.11 -2.08 2.16
N VAL A 50 -0.96 -1.79 1.17
CA VAL A 50 -1.84 -2.76 0.53
C VAL A 50 -1.45 -2.92 -0.93
N LEU A 51 -1.15 -4.14 -1.36
CA LEU A 51 -0.87 -4.44 -2.77
C LEU A 51 -2.16 -4.46 -3.59
N TYR A 52 -2.09 -4.12 -4.88
CA TYR A 52 -3.26 -4.20 -5.75
C TYR A 52 -2.96 -4.78 -7.13
N ALA A 53 -4.00 -5.42 -7.68
CA ALA A 53 -4.16 -5.65 -9.10
C ALA A 53 -5.50 -5.03 -9.54
N THR A 54 -5.51 -4.31 -10.65
CA THR A 54 -6.73 -3.67 -11.15
C THR A 54 -6.76 -3.63 -12.65
N ASP A 55 -7.93 -3.78 -13.23
CA ASP A 55 -8.18 -3.64 -14.66
C ASP A 55 -9.10 -2.44 -14.96
N ARG A 56 -8.98 -1.42 -14.08
CA ARG A 56 -9.52 -0.06 -14.24
C ARG A 56 -8.53 0.85 -14.96
N ASN A 57 -9.05 1.88 -15.61
CA ASN A 57 -8.24 2.92 -16.25
C ASN A 57 -7.49 3.76 -15.21
N TYR A 58 -6.21 4.01 -15.44
CA TYR A 58 -5.38 4.84 -14.59
C TYR A 58 -5.52 6.32 -14.96
N ASN A 59 -5.74 7.18 -13.96
CA ASN A 59 -5.85 8.63 -14.13
C ASN A 59 -4.55 9.29 -13.63
N SER A 60 -3.62 9.53 -14.54
CA SER A 60 -2.33 10.15 -14.20
C SER A 60 -2.52 11.58 -13.65
N GLY A 61 -1.86 11.89 -12.55
CA GLY A 61 -1.92 13.21 -11.90
C GLY A 61 -3.20 13.49 -11.09
N ALA A 62 -4.14 12.53 -11.04
CA ALA A 62 -5.32 12.63 -10.19
C ALA A 62 -4.95 12.41 -8.70
N PRO A 63 -5.74 12.98 -7.75
CA PRO A 63 -5.55 12.69 -6.33
C PRO A 63 -5.70 11.19 -6.04
N PRO A 64 -5.15 10.66 -4.92
CA PRO A 64 -5.13 9.22 -4.63
C PRO A 64 -6.49 8.52 -4.75
N ASN A 65 -7.57 9.17 -4.27
CA ASN A 65 -8.93 8.64 -4.35
C ASN A 65 -9.50 8.51 -5.78
N GLN A 66 -8.84 9.14 -6.76
CA GLN A 66 -9.25 9.17 -8.16
C GLN A 66 -8.18 8.56 -9.08
N SER A 67 -7.12 7.95 -8.54
CA SER A 67 -6.04 7.36 -9.34
C SER A 67 -6.51 6.28 -10.31
N TYR A 68 -7.61 5.57 -10.01
CA TYR A 68 -8.23 4.62 -10.92
C TYR A 68 -9.73 4.92 -11.08
N GLY A 69 -10.19 4.93 -12.34
CA GLY A 69 -11.56 5.24 -12.71
C GLY A 69 -12.50 4.04 -12.75
N ILE A 70 -13.59 4.19 -13.50
CA ILE A 70 -14.65 3.18 -13.68
C ILE A 70 -14.55 2.46 -15.03
N ASN A 71 -13.69 2.92 -15.93
CA ASN A 71 -13.56 2.34 -17.26
C ASN A 71 -12.60 1.16 -17.22
N ARG A 72 -12.87 0.17 -18.05
CA ARG A 72 -12.00 -0.99 -18.24
C ARG A 72 -10.69 -0.59 -18.93
N ALA A 73 -9.57 -1.15 -18.48
CA ALA A 73 -8.25 -1.03 -19.10
C ALA A 73 -7.41 -2.29 -18.83
N SER A 74 -6.25 -2.43 -19.48
CA SER A 74 -5.34 -3.56 -19.21
C SER A 74 -4.93 -3.65 -17.73
N ILE A 75 -4.73 -4.89 -17.26
CA ILE A 75 -4.37 -5.14 -15.85
C ILE A 75 -3.10 -4.39 -15.45
N SER A 76 -3.20 -3.67 -14.34
CA SER A 76 -2.17 -2.85 -13.72
C SER A 76 -1.95 -3.33 -12.29
N TYR A 77 -0.74 -3.08 -11.77
CA TYR A 77 -0.31 -3.53 -10.45
C TYR A 77 0.30 -2.36 -9.67
N GLY A 78 0.36 -2.48 -8.35
CA GLY A 78 1.02 -1.49 -7.52
C GLY A 78 0.77 -1.69 -6.04
N PHE A 79 0.97 -0.63 -5.26
CA PHE A 79 0.56 -0.58 -3.86
C PHE A 79 -0.12 0.73 -3.51
N CYS A 80 -0.94 0.67 -2.47
CA CYS A 80 -1.58 1.79 -1.81
C CYS A 80 -1.01 1.95 -0.39
N GLU A 81 -0.93 3.18 0.08
CA GLU A 81 -0.64 3.50 1.47
C GLU A 81 -1.92 4.04 2.10
N VAL A 82 -2.42 3.34 3.12
CA VAL A 82 -3.68 3.67 3.78
C VAL A 82 -3.40 4.00 5.25
N SER A 83 -3.87 5.16 5.71
CA SER A 83 -3.84 5.49 7.14
C SER A 83 -4.99 4.81 7.87
N ILE A 84 -4.74 4.31 9.07
CA ILE A 84 -5.77 3.80 9.99
C ILE A 84 -5.57 4.49 11.35
N PRO A 85 -6.54 5.28 11.85
CA PRO A 85 -6.46 5.90 13.17
C PRO A 85 -6.20 4.87 14.27
N ARG A 86 -5.34 5.18 15.25
CA ARG A 86 -5.01 4.21 16.32
C ARG A 86 -6.15 3.95 17.30
N HIS A 87 -7.10 4.88 17.40
CA HIS A 87 -8.31 4.77 18.24
C HIS A 87 -9.45 4.00 17.53
N HIS A 88 -9.15 3.32 16.43
CA HIS A 88 -10.11 2.57 15.63
C HIS A 88 -10.85 1.51 16.46
N ILE A 89 -12.18 1.53 16.39
CA ILE A 89 -13.03 0.47 16.96
C ILE A 89 -13.16 -0.64 15.91
N ILE A 90 -12.67 -1.83 16.26
CA ILE A 90 -12.74 -3.04 15.43
C ILE A 90 -14.17 -3.22 14.87
N GLY A 91 -14.28 -3.36 13.55
CA GLY A 91 -15.55 -3.67 12.88
C GLY A 91 -16.44 -2.47 12.49
N VAL A 92 -16.00 -1.22 12.69
CA VAL A 92 -16.72 -0.02 12.24
C VAL A 92 -15.94 0.69 11.14
N THR A 93 -16.48 0.80 9.92
CA THR A 93 -15.84 1.62 8.87
C THR A 93 -15.98 3.11 9.21
N GLU A 94 -14.89 3.74 9.63
CA GLU A 94 -14.78 5.19 9.83
C GLU A 94 -14.59 5.90 8.48
N GLN A 95 -15.65 5.91 7.68
CA GLN A 95 -15.76 6.75 6.48
C GLN A 95 -16.36 8.11 6.84
N PRO A 96 -15.99 9.20 6.14
CA PRO A 96 -16.70 10.47 6.27
C PRO A 96 -18.18 10.25 5.95
N SER A 97 -19.03 10.50 6.95
CA SER A 97 -20.47 10.35 6.82
C SER A 97 -21.06 11.63 6.21
N PHE A 98 -21.86 11.49 5.16
CA PHE A 98 -22.68 12.58 4.62
C PHE A 98 -23.61 13.19 5.69
N LEU A 99 -23.93 12.46 6.76
CA LEU A 99 -24.72 12.94 7.90
C LEU A 99 -23.93 13.89 8.82
N LYS A 100 -22.59 13.91 8.74
CA LYS A 100 -21.70 14.73 9.59
C LYS A 100 -21.10 15.95 8.88
N LEU A 101 -21.46 16.24 7.62
CA LEU A 101 -20.94 17.38 6.84
C LEU A 101 -19.41 17.42 6.72
N GLU A 102 -18.72 16.27 6.79
CA GLU A 102 -17.27 16.19 6.65
C GLU A 102 -16.88 15.87 5.20
N PHE A 103 -16.54 16.90 4.42
CA PHE A 103 -16.27 16.79 2.97
C PHE A 103 -14.82 16.43 2.63
N LYS A 104 -13.93 16.24 3.62
CA LYS A 104 -12.50 15.97 3.42
C LYS A 104 -12.05 14.81 4.31
N GLU A 105 -11.38 13.82 3.71
CA GLU A 105 -10.75 12.72 4.47
C GLU A 105 -9.65 13.30 5.37
N ASP A 106 -9.85 13.22 6.70
CA ASP A 106 -8.82 13.50 7.71
C ASP A 106 -8.16 12.16 8.10
N PRO A 107 -6.88 11.94 7.77
CA PRO A 107 -6.15 10.71 8.12
C PRO A 107 -6.11 10.39 9.62
N LYS A 108 -6.35 11.37 10.49
CA LYS A 108 -6.40 11.19 11.94
C LYS A 108 -7.75 10.70 12.45
N LYS A 109 -8.81 10.84 11.64
CA LYS A 109 -10.20 10.48 12.01
C LYS A 109 -10.81 9.41 11.12
N HIS A 110 -10.23 9.21 9.93
CA HIS A 110 -10.77 8.33 8.90
C HIS A 110 -9.68 7.41 8.36
N VAL A 111 -10.12 6.24 7.92
CA VAL A 111 -9.28 5.41 7.06
C VAL A 111 -9.11 6.15 5.73
N ALA A 112 -7.92 6.64 5.41
CA ALA A 112 -7.69 7.50 4.25
C ALA A 112 -6.64 6.91 3.31
N LEU A 113 -6.87 7.06 2.00
CA LEU A 113 -5.91 6.63 0.99
C LEU A 113 -4.87 7.74 0.78
N LEU A 114 -3.67 7.55 1.32
CA LEU A 114 -2.60 8.55 1.30
C LEU A 114 -1.89 8.61 -0.05
N GLY A 115 -1.72 7.46 -0.71
CA GLY A 115 -0.95 7.35 -1.94
C GLY A 115 -1.24 6.08 -2.73
N VAL A 116 -1.04 6.18 -4.04
CA VAL A 116 -1.15 5.07 -5.00
C VAL A 116 0.11 5.07 -5.85
N THR A 117 0.86 3.97 -5.82
CA THR A 117 2.10 3.83 -6.59
C THR A 117 1.96 2.67 -7.57
N PRO A 118 1.79 2.94 -8.88
CA PRO A 118 1.84 1.91 -9.92
C PRO A 118 3.22 1.25 -9.97
N LEU A 119 3.24 -0.07 -10.14
CA LEU A 119 4.45 -0.86 -10.29
C LEU A 119 4.43 -1.64 -11.60
N ALA A 120 5.62 -1.82 -12.16
CA ALA A 120 5.80 -2.82 -13.21
C ALA A 120 5.49 -4.22 -12.66
N LYS A 121 4.87 -5.06 -13.50
CA LYS A 121 4.40 -6.40 -13.12
C LYS A 121 5.48 -7.27 -12.45
N ASN A 122 6.69 -7.28 -12.99
CA ASN A 122 7.82 -8.02 -12.41
C ASN A 122 8.21 -7.49 -11.02
N VAL A 123 8.24 -6.16 -10.85
CA VAL A 123 8.54 -5.52 -9.57
C VAL A 123 7.48 -5.89 -8.53
N PHE A 124 6.20 -5.85 -8.92
CA PHE A 124 5.08 -6.25 -8.05
C PHE A 124 5.23 -7.71 -7.56
N PHE A 125 5.40 -8.67 -8.47
CA PHE A 125 5.48 -10.08 -8.07
C PHE A 125 6.76 -10.39 -7.29
N ASN A 126 7.89 -9.75 -7.61
CA ASN A 126 9.12 -9.90 -6.82
C ASN A 126 8.95 -9.35 -5.40
N TYR A 127 8.27 -8.21 -5.25
CA TYR A 127 7.95 -7.64 -3.94
C TYR A 127 7.00 -8.55 -3.16
N LEU A 128 5.96 -9.08 -3.80
CA LEU A 128 5.02 -10.02 -3.18
C LEU A 128 5.73 -11.28 -2.69
N VAL A 129 6.50 -11.95 -3.55
CA VAL A 129 7.25 -13.18 -3.21
C VAL A 129 8.21 -12.93 -2.06
N SER A 130 9.00 -11.85 -2.11
CA SER A 130 9.97 -11.54 -1.06
C SER A 130 9.30 -11.23 0.28
N THR A 131 8.17 -10.49 0.27
CA THR A 131 7.42 -10.18 1.49
C THR A 131 6.78 -11.43 2.09
N VAL A 132 6.11 -12.23 1.27
CA VAL A 132 5.46 -13.49 1.69
C VAL A 132 6.47 -14.49 2.24
N SER A 133 7.67 -14.57 1.65
CA SER A 133 8.71 -15.51 2.09
C SER A 133 9.26 -15.20 3.48
N ASN A 134 9.09 -13.97 3.97
CA ASN A 134 9.48 -13.56 5.33
C ASN A 134 8.40 -13.86 6.38
N ILE A 135 7.22 -14.35 5.97
CA ILE A 135 6.11 -14.68 6.86
C ILE A 135 6.14 -16.19 7.15
N PRO A 136 6.07 -16.62 8.44
CA PRO A 136 6.20 -18.04 8.81
C PRO A 136 5.26 -18.99 8.04
N GLU A 137 4.00 -18.57 7.83
CA GLU A 137 2.99 -19.35 7.12
C GLU A 137 2.80 -18.92 5.65
N LYS A 138 3.63 -18.00 5.14
CA LYS A 138 3.58 -17.50 3.75
C LYS A 138 2.17 -17.08 3.30
N LYS A 139 1.39 -16.52 4.23
CA LYS A 139 -0.01 -16.15 4.00
C LYS A 139 -0.14 -14.85 3.19
N THR A 140 -1.14 -14.83 2.33
CA THR A 140 -1.57 -13.63 1.61
C THR A 140 -3.10 -13.59 1.65
N PHE A 141 -3.64 -12.42 1.93
CA PHE A 141 -5.07 -12.15 1.89
C PHE A 141 -5.41 -11.38 0.61
N ILE A 142 -6.43 -11.83 -0.11
CA ILE A 142 -6.87 -11.19 -1.34
C ILE A 142 -8.32 -10.75 -1.18
N PHE A 143 -8.56 -9.45 -1.07
CA PHE A 143 -9.90 -8.89 -1.11
C PHE A 143 -10.32 -8.63 -2.56
N VAL A 144 -11.45 -9.20 -2.98
CA VAL A 144 -12.08 -8.88 -4.27
C VAL A 144 -13.37 -8.14 -3.97
N HIS A 145 -13.47 -6.87 -4.38
CA HIS A 145 -14.67 -6.10 -4.07
C HIS A 145 -15.87 -6.57 -4.88
N GLY A 146 -17.09 -6.29 -4.39
CA GLY A 146 -18.34 -6.57 -5.10
C GLY A 146 -18.77 -5.45 -6.04
N TYR A 147 -20.06 -5.42 -6.34
CA TYR A 147 -20.70 -4.39 -7.16
C TYR A 147 -20.64 -3.00 -6.49
N ASN A 148 -20.56 -1.94 -7.30
CA ASN A 148 -20.60 -0.54 -6.86
C ASN A 148 -19.58 -0.19 -5.74
N VAL A 149 -18.31 -0.52 -5.96
CA VAL A 149 -17.21 -0.19 -5.05
C VAL A 149 -16.10 0.47 -5.86
N SER A 150 -15.64 1.64 -5.43
CA SER A 150 -14.50 2.34 -6.06
C SER A 150 -13.16 1.68 -5.72
N PHE A 151 -12.12 2.00 -6.49
CA PHE A 151 -10.75 1.56 -6.19
C PHE A 151 -10.30 1.97 -4.77
N ALA A 152 -10.59 3.22 -4.39
CA ALA A 152 -10.18 3.77 -3.10
C ALA A 152 -10.91 3.09 -1.93
N GLU A 153 -12.21 2.79 -2.08
CA GLU A 153 -12.95 2.03 -1.07
C GLU A 153 -12.43 0.61 -0.93
N ALA A 154 -12.07 -0.06 -2.03
CA ALA A 154 -11.46 -1.39 -1.97
C ALA A 154 -10.11 -1.37 -1.23
N ALA A 155 -9.27 -0.35 -1.50
CA ALA A 155 -8.00 -0.17 -0.79
C ALA A 155 -8.21 0.02 0.73
N ARG A 156 -9.10 0.95 1.11
CA ARG A 156 -9.43 1.22 2.52
C ARG A 156 -9.98 0.00 3.24
N LYS A 157 -10.93 -0.70 2.63
CA LYS A 157 -11.56 -1.89 3.22
C LYS A 157 -10.56 -3.02 3.43
N THR A 158 -9.64 -3.21 2.47
CA THR A 158 -8.57 -4.21 2.59
C THR A 158 -7.61 -3.86 3.72
N ALA A 159 -7.21 -2.60 3.82
CA ALA A 159 -6.35 -2.13 4.90
C ALA A 159 -6.99 -2.32 6.27
N GLN A 160 -8.27 -1.98 6.40
CA GLN A 160 -9.04 -2.13 7.63
C GLN A 160 -9.16 -3.61 8.04
N ILE A 161 -9.58 -4.49 7.12
CA ILE A 161 -9.67 -5.93 7.40
C ILE A 161 -8.32 -6.50 7.83
N TYR A 162 -7.24 -6.14 7.13
CA TYR A 162 -5.89 -6.59 7.49
C TYR A 162 -5.49 -6.13 8.89
N TYR A 163 -5.73 -4.86 9.21
CA TYR A 163 -5.41 -4.29 10.51
C TYR A 163 -6.21 -4.94 11.64
N ASP A 164 -7.50 -5.17 11.41
CA ASP A 164 -8.41 -5.78 12.39
C ASP A 164 -8.13 -7.27 12.62
N LEU A 165 -7.71 -8.00 11.59
CA LEU A 165 -7.39 -9.43 11.71
C LEU A 165 -6.16 -9.69 12.58
N ASN A 166 -5.21 -8.75 12.61
CA ASN A 166 -3.98 -8.87 13.40
C ASN A 166 -3.24 -10.21 13.19
N ILE A 167 -3.18 -10.67 11.93
CA ILE A 167 -2.49 -11.89 11.48
C ILE A 167 -1.36 -11.50 10.53
N ASP A 168 -0.22 -12.18 10.63
CA ASP A 168 0.89 -12.03 9.70
C ASP A 168 0.52 -12.55 8.30
N MET A 169 0.21 -11.64 7.39
CA MET A 169 -0.10 -11.92 5.99
C MET A 169 0.19 -10.70 5.12
N VAL A 170 0.31 -10.90 3.81
CA VAL A 170 0.38 -9.78 2.86
C VAL A 170 -1.03 -9.39 2.39
N PRO A 171 -1.51 -8.16 2.64
CA PRO A 171 -2.81 -7.72 2.18
C PRO A 171 -2.76 -7.28 0.71
N VAL A 172 -3.64 -7.86 -0.09
CA VAL A 172 -3.77 -7.60 -1.52
C VAL A 172 -5.24 -7.36 -1.84
N PHE A 173 -5.55 -6.51 -2.80
CA PHE A 173 -6.89 -6.43 -3.37
C PHE A 173 -6.92 -6.49 -4.87
N TYR A 174 -8.01 -7.03 -5.40
CA TYR A 174 -8.34 -6.97 -6.80
C TYR A 174 -9.48 -5.97 -7.01
N SER A 175 -9.25 -4.96 -7.85
CA SER A 175 -10.27 -3.96 -8.18
C SER A 175 -10.68 -4.00 -9.64
N TRP A 176 -11.93 -4.38 -9.88
CA TRP A 176 -12.52 -4.49 -11.21
C TRP A 176 -13.42 -3.29 -11.54
N PRO A 177 -13.62 -2.90 -12.80
CA PRO A 177 -14.41 -1.73 -13.20
C PRO A 177 -15.92 -1.94 -12.98
N SER A 178 -16.35 -1.98 -11.72
CA SER A 178 -17.78 -1.98 -11.38
C SER A 178 -18.37 -0.59 -11.62
N GLN A 179 -19.47 -0.52 -12.38
CA GLN A 179 -20.15 0.74 -12.65
C GLN A 179 -20.85 1.20 -11.37
N ALA A 180 -20.54 2.42 -10.91
CA ALA A 180 -21.09 2.96 -9.67
C ALA A 180 -22.56 3.43 -9.81
N ARG A 181 -23.36 2.85 -10.71
CA ARG A 181 -24.74 3.24 -11.03
C ARG A 181 -25.61 2.05 -11.42
N THR A 182 -26.79 1.98 -10.79
CA THR A 182 -27.81 0.92 -10.86
C THR A 182 -28.49 0.69 -12.22
N SER A 183 -28.11 1.41 -13.29
CA SER A 183 -28.80 1.36 -14.58
C SER A 183 -28.06 0.57 -15.69
N ALA A 184 -27.04 -0.22 -15.36
CA ALA A 184 -26.11 -0.79 -16.35
C ALA A 184 -25.88 -2.32 -16.26
N TYR A 185 -26.91 -3.08 -15.86
CA TYR A 185 -26.80 -4.54 -15.64
C TYR A 185 -26.11 -5.32 -16.80
N THR A 186 -26.35 -4.95 -18.05
CA THR A 186 -25.74 -5.58 -19.24
C THR A 186 -24.27 -5.21 -19.47
N ILE A 187 -23.80 -4.04 -18.99
CA ILE A 187 -22.39 -3.63 -19.11
C ILE A 187 -21.55 -4.31 -18.02
N ASP A 188 -22.13 -4.47 -16.83
CA ASP A 188 -21.45 -5.14 -15.71
C ASP A 188 -21.22 -6.63 -15.99
N GLU A 189 -22.14 -7.31 -16.69
CA GLU A 189 -21.97 -8.72 -17.06
C GLU A 189 -20.77 -8.92 -18.02
N GLN A 190 -20.64 -8.08 -19.05
CA GLN A 190 -19.51 -8.14 -19.99
C GLN A 190 -18.17 -7.77 -19.33
N ASN A 191 -18.19 -6.81 -18.40
CA ASN A 191 -17.00 -6.48 -17.62
C ASN A 191 -16.64 -7.61 -16.64
N ALA A 192 -17.62 -8.28 -16.04
CA ALA A 192 -17.42 -9.40 -15.13
C ALA A 192 -16.80 -10.60 -15.85
N GLU A 193 -17.26 -10.98 -17.04
CA GLU A 193 -16.67 -12.08 -17.82
C GLU A 193 -15.18 -11.82 -18.15
N TRP A 194 -14.86 -10.60 -18.58
CA TRP A 194 -13.48 -10.23 -18.88
C TRP A 194 -12.62 -10.19 -17.60
N THR A 195 -13.18 -9.65 -16.52
CA THR A 195 -12.56 -9.63 -15.18
C THR A 195 -12.27 -11.04 -14.69
N GLN A 196 -13.17 -12.01 -14.91
CA GLN A 196 -12.96 -13.39 -14.47
C GLN A 196 -11.67 -13.98 -15.05
N THR A 197 -11.38 -13.71 -16.33
CA THR A 197 -10.14 -14.18 -16.96
C THR A 197 -8.91 -13.53 -16.33
N ASN A 198 -8.93 -12.20 -16.14
CA ASN A 198 -7.83 -11.48 -15.51
C ASN A 198 -7.61 -11.90 -14.05
N LEU A 199 -8.68 -12.01 -13.27
CA LEU A 199 -8.67 -12.44 -11.89
C LEU A 199 -8.14 -13.87 -11.77
N LYS A 200 -8.63 -14.81 -12.61
CA LYS A 200 -8.10 -16.18 -12.66
C LYS A 200 -6.60 -16.21 -12.93
N ASN A 201 -6.14 -15.43 -13.90
CA ASN A 201 -4.72 -15.33 -14.22
C ASN A 201 -3.90 -14.69 -13.10
N PHE A 202 -4.45 -13.69 -12.43
CA PHE A 202 -3.85 -13.06 -11.27
C PHE A 202 -3.71 -14.06 -10.11
N LEU A 203 -4.80 -14.73 -9.73
CA LEU A 203 -4.81 -15.75 -8.66
C LEU A 203 -3.84 -16.90 -8.95
N ARG A 204 -3.73 -17.35 -10.21
CA ARG A 204 -2.73 -18.35 -10.60
C ARG A 204 -1.31 -17.85 -10.40
N LYS A 205 -1.02 -16.60 -10.77
CA LYS A 205 0.31 -16.01 -10.58
C LYS A 205 0.64 -15.85 -9.10
N VAL A 206 -0.30 -15.36 -8.31
CA VAL A 206 -0.12 -15.25 -6.86
C VAL A 206 0.11 -16.63 -6.24
N ARG A 207 -0.65 -17.66 -6.61
CA ARG A 207 -0.45 -19.03 -6.10
C ARG A 207 0.93 -19.60 -6.44
N ILE A 208 1.43 -19.35 -7.65
CA ILE A 208 2.78 -19.76 -8.05
C ILE A 208 3.84 -18.97 -7.25
N SER A 209 3.52 -17.73 -6.87
CA SER A 209 4.37 -16.86 -6.05
C SER A 209 4.35 -17.18 -4.54
N GLY A 210 3.34 -17.89 -4.05
CA GLY A 210 3.19 -18.33 -2.66
C GLY A 210 1.87 -19.09 -2.49
N GLU A 211 1.90 -20.29 -1.91
CA GLU A 211 0.68 -21.08 -1.65
C GLU A 211 -0.33 -20.29 -0.79
N ILE A 212 -1.58 -20.10 -1.25
CA ILE A 212 -2.63 -19.37 -0.51
C ILE A 212 -3.79 -20.29 -0.12
N LEU A 213 -4.16 -20.19 1.16
CA LEU A 213 -5.44 -20.58 1.74
C LEU A 213 -6.52 -19.58 1.27
N LEU A 214 -7.49 -20.05 0.48
CA LEU A 214 -8.66 -19.23 0.12
C LEU A 214 -9.67 -19.27 1.26
N GLY A 215 -10.10 -18.09 1.72
CA GLY A 215 -11.24 -17.87 2.63
C GLY A 215 -12.18 -16.84 2.05
#